data_AF-A0AAI8VKL4-F1
#
_entry.id   AF-A0AAI8VKL4-F1
#
_cell.length_a   1.000
_cell.length_b   1.000
_cell.length_c   1.000
_cell.angle_alpha   90.00
_cell.angle_beta   90.00
_cell.angle_gamma   90.00
#
_symmetry.space_group_name_H-M   'P 1'
#
loop_
_entity.id
_entity.type
_entity.pdbx_description
1 polymer ?
#
loop_
_entity_poly.entity_id
_entity_poly.type
_entity_poly.pdbx_seq_one_letter_code
_entity_poly.pdbx_strand_id
1 'polypeptide(L)'
;MTPAQGNLREASFRRLFPVQVARALAAQLAIAVSLVHSQGIVHGDIHSGSILVKLDSTLDHLSVDQFREEYGKPEIVPIRRVDGQPLPPNVPSHAVMPLYLGKKAQDFTLDDARGLVLSDFGEAFAPGTE
;
A
#
# COMPACT_ATOMS: atom_id res chain seq x y z
N MET A 1 14.40 -7.24 2.69
CA MET A 1 13.02 -7.12 3.22
C MET A 1 12.12 -7.07 2.02
N THR A 2 11.14 -7.96 1.89
CA THR A 2 10.25 -7.97 0.73
C THR A 2 9.39 -6.71 0.73
N PRO A 3 9.30 -5.96 -0.38
CA PRO A 3 8.47 -4.76 -0.45
C PRO A 3 6.99 -5.09 -0.22
N ALA A 4 6.21 -4.09 0.19
CA ALA A 4 4.76 -4.20 0.19
C ALA A 4 4.22 -4.06 -1.24
N GLN A 5 3.22 -4.87 -1.57
CA GLN A 5 2.49 -4.85 -2.84
C GLN A 5 1.54 -3.65 -2.93
N GLY A 6 0.98 -3.23 -1.80
CA GLY A 6 0.05 -2.11 -1.69
C GLY A 6 -0.71 -2.13 -0.37
N ASN A 7 -1.57 -1.15 -0.17
CA ASN A 7 -2.44 -1.03 1.00
C ASN A 7 -3.85 -1.58 0.73
N LEU A 8 -4.58 -1.92 1.79
CA LEU A 8 -5.95 -2.44 1.66
C LEU A 8 -6.94 -1.39 1.14
N ARG A 9 -6.67 -0.09 1.30
CA ARG A 9 -7.52 1.00 0.79
C ARG A 9 -7.59 0.98 -0.74
N GLU A 10 -6.45 0.86 -1.40
CA GLU A 10 -6.38 0.76 -2.86
C GLU A 10 -6.95 -0.56 -3.36
N ALA A 11 -6.63 -1.68 -2.69
CA ALA A 11 -7.16 -2.99 -3.04
C ALA A 11 -8.69 -3.06 -3.00
N SER A 12 -9.31 -2.39 -2.02
CA SER A 12 -10.76 -2.41 -1.79
C SER A 12 -11.54 -1.34 -2.55
N PHE A 13 -10.92 -0.57 -3.45
CA PHE A 13 -11.62 0.48 -4.20
C PHE A 13 -12.83 -0.08 -4.97
N ARG A 14 -14.04 0.16 -4.45
CA ARG A 14 -15.33 -0.35 -4.95
C ARG A 14 -15.46 -1.88 -4.96
N ARG A 15 -14.60 -2.62 -4.25
CA ARG A 15 -14.58 -4.09 -4.19
C ARG A 15 -14.58 -4.58 -2.75
N LEU A 16 -15.06 -5.80 -2.54
CA LEU A 16 -15.05 -6.46 -1.23
C LEU A 16 -14.10 -7.65 -1.26
N PHE A 17 -13.45 -7.91 -0.12
CA PHE A 17 -12.67 -9.12 0.08
C PHE A 17 -13.61 -10.33 0.23
N PRO A 18 -13.20 -11.52 -0.23
CA PRO A 18 -13.89 -12.75 0.14
C PRO A 18 -14.00 -12.86 1.66
N VAL A 19 -15.15 -13.31 2.19
CA VAL A 19 -15.42 -13.30 3.64
C VAL A 19 -14.36 -14.02 4.47
N GLN A 20 -13.80 -15.12 3.95
CA GLN A 20 -12.74 -15.87 4.63
C GLN A 20 -11.42 -15.09 4.68
N VAL A 21 -11.10 -14.36 3.61
CA VAL A 21 -9.93 -13.48 3.54
C VAL A 21 -10.11 -12.29 4.47
N ALA A 22 -11.28 -11.64 4.48
CA ALA A 22 -11.57 -10.54 5.39
C ALA A 22 -11.40 -10.96 6.86
N ARG A 23 -11.86 -12.17 7.21
CA ARG A 23 -11.67 -12.74 8.55
C ARG A 23 -10.20 -12.98 8.87
N ALA A 24 -9.43 -13.52 7.91
CA ALA A 24 -8.00 -13.74 8.08
C ALA A 24 -7.23 -12.41 8.26
N LEU A 25 -7.52 -11.40 7.44
CA LEU A 25 -6.94 -10.06 7.55
C LEU A 25 -7.24 -9.42 8.92
N ALA A 26 -8.49 -9.50 9.37
CA ALA A 26 -8.89 -8.99 10.69
C ALA A 26 -8.14 -9.69 11.84
N ALA A 27 -7.99 -11.02 11.76
CA ALA A 27 -7.23 -11.79 12.74
C ALA A 27 -5.74 -11.41 12.74
N GLN A 28 -5.11 -11.28 11.57
CA GLN A 28 -3.71 -10.88 11.44
C GLN A 28 -3.47 -9.45 11.92
N LEU A 29 -4.39 -8.52 11.64
CA LEU A 29 -4.33 -7.16 12.16
C LEU A 29 -4.39 -7.15 13.70
N ALA A 30 -5.31 -7.91 14.30
CA ALA A 30 -5.41 -8.00 15.75
C ALA A 30 -4.10 -8.53 16.39
N ILE A 31 -3.46 -9.51 15.76
CA ILE A 31 -2.14 -10.02 16.18
C ILE A 31 -1.07 -8.92 16.06
N ALA A 32 -0.99 -8.23 14.93
CA ALA A 32 -0.02 -7.16 14.72
C ALA A 32 -0.18 -6.02 15.75
N VAL A 33 -1.42 -5.61 16.02
CA VAL A 33 -1.74 -4.60 17.04
C VAL A 33 -1.35 -5.09 18.44
N SER A 34 -1.63 -6.35 18.77
CA SER A 34 -1.21 -6.93 20.06
C SER A 34 0.32 -6.93 20.22
N LEU A 35 1.08 -7.15 19.15
CA LEU A 35 2.54 -7.09 19.17
C LEU A 35 3.04 -5.65 19.36
N VAL A 36 2.42 -4.68 18.69
CA VAL A 36 2.73 -3.25 18.89
C VAL A 36 2.46 -2.84 20.34
N HIS A 37 1.31 -3.22 20.89
CA HIS A 37 0.95 -2.95 22.27
C HIS A 37 1.89 -3.64 23.27
N SER A 38 2.39 -4.84 22.98
CA SER A 38 3.35 -5.51 23.87
C SER A 38 4.71 -4.81 23.94
N GLN A 39 5.01 -3.91 22.99
CA GLN A 39 6.18 -3.03 23.04
C GLN A 39 5.90 -1.71 23.77
N GLY A 40 4.72 -1.55 24.37
CA GLY A 40 4.31 -0.30 25.03
C GLY A 40 3.98 0.84 24.07
N ILE A 41 3.68 0.52 22.81
CA ILE A 41 3.36 1.49 21.76
C ILE A 41 1.88 1.38 21.42
N VAL A 42 1.21 2.50 21.21
CA VAL A 42 -0.11 2.60 20.58
C VAL A 42 0.09 3.17 19.19
N HIS A 43 -0.51 2.55 18.17
CA HIS A 43 -0.32 2.96 16.77
C HIS A 43 -0.90 4.36 16.47
N GLY A 44 -1.99 4.75 17.13
CA GLY A 44 -2.61 6.08 16.98
C GLY A 44 -3.52 6.23 15.76
N ASP A 45 -3.14 5.68 14.60
CA ASP A 45 -3.91 5.84 13.35
C ASP A 45 -4.07 4.55 12.52
N ILE A 46 -4.86 3.59 13.03
CA ILE A 46 -5.13 2.34 12.31
C ILE A 46 -6.26 2.55 11.30
N HIS A 47 -5.95 2.40 10.03
CA HIS A 47 -6.90 2.51 8.93
C HIS A 47 -6.47 1.65 7.73
N SER A 48 -7.35 1.45 6.74
CA SER A 48 -7.05 0.58 5.58
C SER A 48 -5.83 1.02 4.75
N GLY A 49 -5.39 2.27 4.85
CA GLY A 49 -4.16 2.77 4.20
C GLY A 49 -2.87 2.38 4.91
N SER A 50 -2.92 2.08 6.21
CA SER A 50 -1.78 1.69 7.05
C SER A 50 -1.63 0.17 7.16
N ILE A 51 -2.57 -0.57 6.56
CA ILE A 51 -2.51 -2.03 6.46
C ILE A 51 -2.01 -2.39 5.06
N LEU A 52 -0.79 -2.91 5.01
CA LEU A 52 -0.10 -3.32 3.80
C LEU A 52 -0.13 -4.83 3.63
N VAL A 53 0.11 -5.28 2.42
CA VAL A 53 0.25 -6.70 2.06
C VAL A 53 1.61 -6.88 1.44
N LYS A 54 2.38 -7.87 1.89
CA LYS A 54 3.67 -8.21 1.29
C LYS A 54 3.49 -8.62 -0.16
N LEU A 55 4.42 -8.16 -0.97
CA LEU A 55 4.56 -8.59 -2.35
C LEU A 55 5.26 -9.94 -2.38
N ASP A 56 4.94 -10.76 -3.37
CA ASP A 56 5.71 -11.98 -3.59
C ASP A 56 7.16 -11.63 -3.92
N SER A 57 8.09 -12.46 -3.44
CA SER A 57 9.54 -12.23 -3.57
C SER A 57 10.06 -12.31 -5.00
N THR A 58 9.19 -12.56 -5.99
CA THR A 58 9.55 -12.74 -7.40
C THR A 58 9.98 -11.45 -8.07
N LEU A 59 9.65 -10.29 -7.50
CA LEU A 59 9.99 -9.00 -8.08
C LEU A 59 11.50 -8.77 -8.22
N ASP A 60 12.29 -9.27 -7.28
CA ASP A 60 13.75 -9.19 -7.32
C ASP A 60 14.36 -10.07 -8.45
N HIS A 61 13.55 -10.91 -9.09
CA HIS A 61 13.97 -11.80 -10.18
C HIS A 61 13.58 -11.29 -11.58
N LEU A 62 12.80 -10.21 -11.67
CA LEU A 62 12.37 -9.64 -12.94
C LEU A 62 13.41 -8.65 -13.47
N SER A 63 13.73 -8.73 -14.76
CA SER A 63 14.37 -7.61 -15.44
C SER A 63 13.40 -6.43 -15.57
N VAL A 64 13.93 -5.23 -15.86
CA VAL A 64 13.09 -4.04 -16.08
C VAL A 64 12.07 -4.25 -17.20
N ASP A 65 12.44 -4.97 -18.26
CA ASP A 65 11.56 -5.23 -19.38
C ASP A 65 10.47 -6.25 -19.02
N GLN A 66 10.82 -7.32 -18.29
CA GLN A 66 9.84 -8.28 -17.78
C GLN A 66 8.85 -7.64 -16.79
N PHE A 67 9.36 -6.80 -15.89
CA PHE A 67 8.52 -6.02 -14.98
C PHE A 67 7.52 -5.15 -15.74
N ARG A 68 7.96 -4.47 -16.81
CA ARG A 68 7.08 -3.63 -17.64
C ARG A 68 6.09 -4.43 -18.47
N GLU A 69 6.44 -5.65 -18.86
CA GLU A 69 5.53 -6.56 -19.56
C GLU A 69 4.43 -7.07 -18.62
N GLU A 70 4.77 -7.38 -17.37
CA GLU A 70 3.83 -7.87 -16.36
C GLU A 70 2.95 -6.77 -15.76
N TYR A 71 3.55 -5.65 -15.33
CA TYR A 71 2.88 -4.59 -14.58
C TYR A 71 2.58 -3.33 -15.40
N GLY A 72 3.05 -3.29 -16.64
CA GLY A 72 2.89 -2.14 -17.54
C GLY A 72 4.02 -1.12 -17.45
N LYS A 73 3.99 -0.14 -18.36
CA LYS A 73 4.90 1.01 -18.36
C LYS A 73 4.27 2.18 -17.59
N PRO A 74 5.04 2.94 -16.82
CA PRO A 74 4.51 4.13 -16.15
C PRO A 74 3.90 5.10 -17.15
N GLU A 75 2.75 5.66 -16.80
CA GLU A 75 2.09 6.67 -17.61
C GLU A 75 2.75 8.04 -17.36
N ILE A 76 3.06 8.78 -18.45
CA ILE A 76 3.57 10.14 -18.35
C ILE A 76 2.44 11.09 -18.74
N VAL A 77 2.05 11.96 -17.82
CA VAL A 77 0.96 12.92 -18.01
C VAL A 77 1.51 14.34 -18.04
N PRO A 78 1.03 15.23 -18.94
CA PRO A 78 1.47 16.62 -18.96
C PRO A 78 0.90 17.38 -17.76
N ILE A 79 1.75 18.16 -17.11
CA ILE A 79 1.31 19.12 -16.09
C ILE A 79 0.86 20.39 -16.81
N ARG A 80 -0.32 20.89 -16.46
CA ARG A 80 -0.89 22.13 -17.03
C ARG A 80 -1.50 22.97 -15.93
N ARG A 81 -1.42 24.29 -16.08
CA ARG A 81 -2.15 25.20 -15.20
C ARG A 81 -3.64 25.17 -15.55
N VAL A 82 -4.48 25.25 -14.53
CA VAL A 82 -5.94 25.29 -14.68
C VAL A 82 -6.38 26.52 -15.51
N ASP A 83 -5.66 27.63 -15.40
CA ASP A 83 -5.91 28.87 -16.16
C ASP A 83 -5.35 28.86 -17.60
N GLY A 84 -4.74 27.74 -18.03
CA GLY A 84 -4.18 27.58 -19.37
C GLY A 84 -2.88 28.35 -19.66
N GLN A 85 -2.35 29.09 -18.68
CA GLN A 85 -1.12 29.85 -18.86
C GLN A 85 0.13 28.95 -18.88
N PRO A 86 1.29 29.46 -19.33
CA PRO A 86 2.55 28.72 -19.30
C PRO A 86 2.98 28.35 -17.87
N LEU A 87 3.64 27.20 -17.73
CA LEU A 87 4.26 26.78 -16.47
C LEU A 87 5.46 27.68 -16.14
N PRO A 88 5.67 28.04 -14.85
CA PRO A 88 6.91 28.67 -14.40
C PRO A 88 8.13 27.77 -14.63
N PRO A 89 9.35 28.33 -14.75
CA PRO A 89 10.58 27.56 -15.03
C PRO A 89 10.89 26.45 -14.01
N ASN A 90 10.43 26.59 -12.76
CA ASN A 90 10.71 25.66 -11.68
C ASN A 90 9.65 24.56 -11.51
N VAL A 91 8.65 24.52 -12.40
CA VAL A 91 7.59 23.50 -12.34
C VAL A 91 7.85 22.43 -13.41
N PRO A 92 7.89 21.14 -13.04
CA PRO A 92 8.03 20.06 -14.01
C PRO A 92 6.93 20.13 -15.08
N SER A 93 7.28 19.86 -16.33
CA SER A 93 6.32 19.85 -17.44
C SER A 93 5.45 18.59 -17.50
N HIS A 94 5.85 17.53 -16.80
CA HIS A 94 5.18 16.24 -16.79
C HIS A 94 5.25 15.59 -15.41
N ALA A 95 4.28 14.73 -15.11
CA ALA A 95 4.30 13.82 -13.98
C ALA A 95 4.35 12.37 -14.49
N VAL A 96 4.96 11.49 -13.70
CA VAL A 96 4.94 10.05 -13.94
C VAL A 96 3.95 9.45 -12.95
N MET A 97 2.93 8.76 -13.45
CA MET A 97 1.94 8.11 -12.60
C MET A 97 2.49 6.81 -12.03
N PRO A 98 2.28 6.55 -10.73
CA PRO A 98 2.72 5.32 -10.11
C PRO A 98 1.99 4.13 -10.73
N LEU A 99 2.71 3.04 -10.93
CA LEU A 99 2.12 1.76 -11.33
C LEU A 99 1.45 1.11 -10.12
N TYR A 100 0.25 0.59 -10.33
CA TYR A 100 -0.42 -0.23 -9.33
C TYR A 100 0.05 -1.67 -9.46
N LEU A 101 0.97 -2.07 -8.56
CA LEU A 101 1.46 -3.45 -8.42
C LEU A 101 0.51 -4.32 -7.59
N GLY A 102 -0.55 -3.70 -7.06
CA GLY A 102 -1.47 -4.29 -6.13
C GLY A 102 -2.46 -5.27 -6.72
N LYS A 103 -3.12 -6.00 -5.83
CA LYS A 103 -4.20 -6.92 -6.15
C LYS A 103 -5.54 -6.30 -5.82
N LYS A 104 -6.60 -6.62 -6.56
CA LYS A 104 -7.96 -6.18 -6.20
C LYS A 104 -8.50 -7.06 -5.09
N ALA A 105 -9.26 -6.48 -4.16
CA ALA A 105 -9.74 -7.17 -2.95
C ALA A 105 -10.42 -8.52 -3.22
N GLN A 106 -11.18 -8.63 -4.30
CA GLN A 106 -11.88 -9.84 -4.72
C GLN A 106 -10.95 -11.00 -5.11
N ASP A 107 -9.73 -10.70 -5.56
CA ASP A 107 -8.76 -11.69 -6.03
C ASP A 107 -7.86 -12.16 -4.89
N PHE A 108 -7.93 -11.54 -3.71
CA PHE A 108 -7.14 -11.93 -2.55
C PHE A 108 -7.43 -13.38 -2.13
N THR A 109 -6.38 -14.00 -1.63
CA THR A 109 -6.33 -15.35 -1.10
C THR A 109 -6.06 -15.32 0.40
N LEU A 110 -6.15 -16.48 1.04
CA LEU A 110 -5.75 -16.62 2.44
C LEU A 110 -4.24 -16.44 2.64
N ASP A 111 -3.43 -16.67 1.59
CA ASP A 111 -1.99 -16.52 1.67
C ASP A 111 -1.59 -15.04 1.68
N ASP A 112 -2.23 -14.24 0.83
CA ASP A 112 -2.10 -12.77 0.83
C ASP A 112 -2.35 -12.19 2.24
N ALA A 113 -3.34 -12.73 2.96
CA ALA A 113 -3.64 -12.29 4.32
C ALA A 113 -2.52 -12.59 5.34
N ARG A 114 -1.74 -13.67 5.16
CA ARG A 114 -0.57 -13.98 6.01
C ARG A 114 0.55 -12.96 5.84
N GLY A 115 0.60 -12.32 4.67
CA GLY A 115 1.55 -11.27 4.33
C GLY A 115 1.20 -9.89 4.90
N LEU A 116 0.20 -9.77 5.78
CA LEU A 116 -0.20 -8.48 6.37
C LEU A 116 0.96 -7.81 7.11
N VAL A 117 1.15 -6.52 6.85
CA VAL A 117 2.11 -5.65 7.53
C VAL A 117 1.37 -4.40 8.00
N LEU A 118 1.53 -4.06 9.28
CA LEU A 118 1.08 -2.78 9.82
C LEU A 118 2.21 -1.76 9.64
N SER A 119 1.90 -0.61 9.05
CA SER A 119 2.84 0.47 8.76
C SER A 119 2.27 1.81 9.23
N ASP A 120 3.02 2.90 9.03
CA ASP A 120 2.57 4.28 9.29
C ASP A 120 2.41 4.60 10.78
N PHE A 121 3.54 4.58 11.48
CA PHE A 121 3.65 4.93 12.90
C PHE A 121 3.85 6.44 13.14
N GLY A 122 3.45 7.29 12.20
CA GLY A 122 3.62 8.75 12.31
C GLY A 122 2.87 9.36 13.50
N GLU A 123 1.74 8.76 13.85
CA GLU A 123 0.88 9.14 14.99
C GLU A 123 1.04 8.18 16.19
N ALA A 124 2.10 7.37 16.21
CA ALA A 124 2.30 6.39 17.27
C ALA A 124 2.88 7.04 18.54
N PHE A 125 2.42 6.59 19.70
CA PHE A 125 2.82 7.13 20.99
C PHE A 125 2.97 6.04 22.05
N ALA A 126 3.70 6.34 23.12
CA ALA A 126 3.78 5.50 24.31
C ALA A 126 2.80 6.02 25.38
N PRO A 127 1.88 5.20 25.91
CA PRO A 127 0.94 5.63 26.94
C PRO A 127 1.67 6.10 28.21
N GLY A 128 1.29 7.28 28.73
CA GLY A 128 1.79 7.81 30.01
C GLY A 128 3.12 8.56 29.94
N THR A 129 3.66 8.79 28.74
CA THR A 129 4.82 9.68 28.50
C THR A 129 4.47 10.96 27.73
N GLU A 130 3.19 11.17 27.43
CA GLU A 130 2.63 12.44 26.94
C GLU A 130 2.07 13.31 28.07
#